data_AF-A0A448WPC9-F1
#
_entry.id   AF-A0A448WPC9-F1
#
_cell.length_a   1.000
_cell.length_b   1.000
_cell.length_c   1.000
_cell.angle_alpha   90.00
_cell.angle_beta   90.00
_cell.angle_gamma   90.00
#
_symmetry.space_group_name_H-M   'P 1'
#
loop_
_entity.id
_entity.type
_entity.pdbx_description
1 polymer ?
#
loop_
_entity_poly.entity_id
_entity_poly.type
_entity_poly.pdbx_seq_one_letter_code
_entity_poly.pdbx_strand_id
1 'polypeptide(L)'
;VGDIICIDKDQRVPADVVLLWTSDRQGTCFIRTDQLDGETDWKLRQAIPATQEVCGPHGNNMDALLDLCAHVYAEPPNQNIHSFEGTFTRTESSLFSRTECSAFVTSLTAAPQVSLTGINSGVPPADASLSLDNTAWSNTVLATGSCLGLVVYTGSETRAVMNSSKARTKLGRVDRDVNNINKLLFFVVVLLALVMIALKGFMGSWFKYYWRFFLLFSYIIPLA
;
A
#
# COMPACT_ATOMS: atom_id res chain seq x y z
N VAL A 1 -9.85 6.84 3.56
CA VAL A 1 -8.86 7.03 4.67
C VAL A 1 -9.60 7.80 5.74
N GLY A 2 -9.50 7.39 7.00
CA GLY A 2 -10.32 7.90 8.09
C GLY A 2 -11.67 7.17 8.26
N ASP A 3 -11.93 6.16 7.43
CA ASP A 3 -13.12 5.32 7.56
C ASP A 3 -12.91 4.28 8.66
N ILE A 4 -13.98 3.96 9.39
CA ILE A 4 -13.99 2.87 10.38
C ILE A 4 -14.49 1.61 9.70
N ILE A 5 -13.75 0.51 9.85
CA ILE A 5 -14.11 -0.79 9.31
C ILE A 5 -14.28 -1.81 10.43
N CYS A 6 -15.30 -2.65 10.33
CA CYS A 6 -15.47 -3.83 11.16
C CYS A 6 -14.85 -5.03 10.45
N ILE A 7 -14.05 -5.81 11.17
CA ILE A 7 -13.35 -6.99 10.66
C ILE A 7 -13.72 -8.15 11.56
N ASP A 8 -14.29 -9.19 10.97
CA ASP A 8 -14.66 -10.41 11.69
C ASP A 8 -13.54 -11.45 11.67
N LYS A 9 -13.69 -12.46 12.52
CA LYS A 9 -12.79 -13.62 12.57
C LYS A 9 -12.60 -14.25 11.19
N ASP A 10 -11.36 -14.66 10.92
CA ASP A 10 -10.89 -15.31 9.70
C ASP A 10 -11.01 -14.45 8.43
N GLN A 11 -11.31 -13.15 8.58
CA GLN A 11 -11.29 -12.19 7.48
C GLN A 11 -9.93 -11.51 7.33
N ARG A 12 -9.66 -11.08 6.10
CA ARG A 12 -8.47 -10.31 5.75
C ARG A 12 -8.70 -8.83 5.98
N VAL A 13 -7.72 -8.17 6.56
CA VAL A 13 -7.72 -6.71 6.72
C VAL A 13 -7.55 -6.07 5.33
N PRO A 14 -8.48 -5.19 4.89
CA PRO A 14 -8.45 -4.63 3.53
C PRO A 14 -7.44 -3.48 3.33
N ALA A 15 -7.06 -2.80 4.41
CA ALA A 15 -6.19 -1.63 4.43
C ALA A 15 -5.32 -1.63 5.70
N ASP A 16 -4.34 -0.75 5.82
CA ASP A 16 -3.59 -0.66 7.08
C ASP A 16 -4.42 0.12 8.09
N VAL A 17 -4.70 -0.50 9.24
CA VAL A 17 -5.62 0.04 10.25
C VAL A 17 -4.99 0.16 11.63
N VAL A 18 -5.47 1.13 12.40
CA VAL A 18 -5.26 1.23 13.85
C VAL A 18 -6.47 0.63 14.56
N LEU A 19 -6.25 -0.26 15.52
CA LEU A 19 -7.31 -0.94 16.25
C LEU A 19 -7.95 -0.01 17.28
N LEU A 20 -9.23 0.29 17.10
CA LEU A 20 -10.01 1.11 18.01
C LEU A 20 -10.70 0.25 19.08
N TRP A 21 -11.17 -0.94 18.70
CA TRP A 21 -11.89 -1.81 19.62
C TRP A 21 -11.76 -3.27 19.21
N THR A 22 -11.76 -4.18 20.17
CA THR A 22 -11.89 -5.63 19.92
C THR A 22 -12.98 -6.23 20.80
N SER A 23 -13.56 -7.35 20.35
CA SER A 23 -14.55 -8.10 21.10
C SER A 23 -14.03 -8.75 22.38
N ASP A 24 -12.72 -8.81 22.55
CA ASP A 24 -12.10 -9.35 23.76
C ASP A 24 -12.16 -8.32 24.91
N ARG A 25 -12.33 -8.80 26.15
CA ARG A 25 -12.46 -7.91 27.32
C ARG A 25 -11.20 -7.12 27.61
N GLN A 26 -10.03 -7.67 27.25
CA GLN A 26 -8.75 -7.00 27.44
C GLN A 26 -8.38 -6.07 26.28
N GLY A 27 -9.25 -5.95 25.26
CA GLY A 27 -8.95 -5.20 24.04
C GLY A 27 -7.88 -5.88 23.19
N THR A 28 -7.63 -7.18 23.38
CA THR A 28 -6.61 -7.89 22.62
C THR A 28 -7.21 -8.58 21.39
N CYS A 29 -6.39 -8.78 20.35
CA CYS A 29 -6.70 -9.67 19.26
C CYS A 29 -5.44 -10.35 18.74
N PHE A 30 -5.62 -11.45 18.05
CA PHE A 30 -4.54 -12.19 17.41
C PHE A 30 -4.65 -11.99 15.91
N ILE A 31 -3.55 -11.62 15.28
CA ILE A 31 -3.43 -11.54 13.83
C ILE A 31 -2.40 -12.55 13.34
N ARG A 32 -2.59 -13.04 12.11
CA ARG A 32 -1.61 -13.84 11.40
C ARG A 32 -0.99 -13.02 10.27
N THR A 33 0.32 -13.08 10.15
CA THR A 33 1.10 -12.31 9.16
C THR A 33 1.68 -13.17 8.05
N ASP A 34 1.14 -14.37 7.84
CA ASP A 34 1.64 -15.38 6.88
C ASP A 34 1.82 -14.84 5.46
N GLN A 35 0.99 -13.88 5.03
CA GLN A 35 1.11 -13.29 3.69
C GLN A 35 2.10 -12.12 3.59
N LEU A 36 2.57 -11.59 4.72
CA LEU A 36 3.45 -10.42 4.76
C LEU A 36 4.92 -10.82 4.94
N ASP A 37 5.21 -11.68 5.91
CA ASP A 37 6.56 -12.13 6.27
C ASP A 37 6.74 -13.65 6.19
N GLY A 38 5.67 -14.42 5.96
CA GLY A 38 5.72 -15.88 5.94
C GLY A 38 5.67 -16.54 7.31
N GLU A 39 5.52 -15.77 8.40
CA GLU A 39 5.40 -16.33 9.75
C GLU A 39 4.01 -16.96 9.97
N THR A 40 3.97 -18.15 10.55
CA THR A 40 2.72 -18.86 10.85
C THR A 40 2.21 -18.62 12.27
N ASP A 41 3.00 -17.95 13.09
CA ASP A 41 2.67 -17.67 14.49
C ASP A 41 1.63 -16.56 14.62
N TRP A 42 0.84 -16.65 15.68
CA TRP A 42 -0.12 -15.61 16.04
C TRP A 42 0.60 -14.45 16.70
N LYS A 43 0.38 -13.24 16.19
CA LYS A 43 0.89 -12.00 16.81
C LYS A 43 -0.23 -11.36 17.62
N LEU A 44 0.07 -11.08 18.88
CA LEU A 44 -0.83 -10.34 19.76
C LEU A 44 -0.86 -8.87 19.34
N ARG A 45 -2.06 -8.32 19.25
CA ARG A 45 -2.34 -6.90 19.02
C ARG A 45 -3.31 -6.42 20.07
N GLN A 46 -3.31 -5.12 20.33
CA GLN A 46 -4.14 -4.49 21.34
C GLN A 46 -4.82 -3.25 20.77
N ALA A 47 -6.12 -3.12 20.98
CA ALA A 47 -6.84 -1.88 20.69
C ALA A 47 -6.43 -0.78 21.67
N ILE A 48 -6.64 0.46 21.25
CA ILE A 48 -6.39 1.63 22.09
C ILE A 48 -7.23 1.51 23.38
N PRO A 49 -6.59 1.50 24.58
CA PRO A 49 -7.32 1.31 25.84
C PRO A 49 -8.41 2.36 26.06
N ALA A 50 -8.11 3.62 25.70
CA ALA A 50 -9.03 4.74 25.86
C ALA A 50 -10.33 4.61 25.05
N THR A 51 -10.32 3.91 23.90
CA THR A 51 -11.51 3.66 23.08
C THR A 51 -12.18 2.34 23.46
N GLN A 52 -11.42 1.35 23.94
CA GLN A 52 -11.96 0.09 24.44
C GLN A 52 -12.89 0.31 25.65
N GLU A 53 -12.51 1.20 26.57
CA GLU A 53 -13.32 1.53 27.75
C GLU A 53 -14.65 2.21 27.39
N VAL A 54 -14.70 2.97 26.30
CA VAL A 54 -15.90 3.71 25.86
C VAL A 54 -17.01 2.76 25.39
N CYS A 55 -16.65 1.71 24.65
CA CYS A 55 -17.61 0.72 24.15
C CYS A 55 -18.09 -0.26 25.24
N GLY A 56 -17.36 -0.35 26.36
CA GLY A 56 -17.57 -1.34 27.42
C GLY A 56 -17.18 -2.77 27.00
N PRO A 57 -17.09 -3.70 27.98
CA PRO A 57 -16.50 -5.04 27.79
C PRO A 57 -17.31 -6.00 26.90
N HIS A 58 -18.50 -5.62 26.43
CA HIS A 58 -19.37 -6.46 25.58
C HIS A 58 -19.75 -5.81 24.24
N GLY A 59 -19.21 -4.62 23.91
CA GLY A 59 -19.50 -3.96 22.65
C GLY A 59 -20.93 -3.42 22.53
N ASN A 60 -21.65 -3.31 23.66
CA ASN A 60 -23.05 -2.90 23.71
C ASN A 60 -23.25 -1.44 23.27
N ASN A 61 -22.18 -0.64 23.24
CA ASN A 61 -22.20 0.79 23.02
C ASN A 61 -21.26 1.21 21.87
N MET A 62 -21.31 0.47 20.75
CA MET A 62 -20.55 0.85 19.54
C MET A 62 -20.93 2.24 19.03
N ASP A 63 -22.17 2.68 19.25
CA ASP A 63 -22.64 4.02 18.87
C ASP A 63 -21.84 5.13 19.57
N ALA A 64 -21.41 4.91 20.82
CA ALA A 64 -20.59 5.88 21.55
C ALA A 64 -19.18 6.04 20.98
N LEU A 65 -18.66 5.04 20.25
CA LEU A 65 -17.40 5.17 19.51
C LEU A 65 -17.57 6.08 18.28
N LEU A 66 -18.75 6.05 17.65
CA LEU A 66 -19.06 6.90 16.49
C LEU A 66 -19.25 8.36 16.91
N ASP A 67 -19.75 8.61 18.12
CA ASP A 67 -19.90 9.95 18.70
C ASP A 67 -18.57 10.54 19.22
N LEU A 68 -17.50 9.73 19.28
CA LEU A 68 -16.22 10.14 19.82
C LEU A 68 -15.45 11.04 18.84
N CYS A 69 -15.13 12.26 19.27
CA CYS A 69 -14.21 13.14 18.54
C CYS A 69 -12.76 12.83 18.92
N ALA A 70 -12.03 12.19 18.01
CA ALA A 70 -10.62 11.88 18.20
C ALA A 70 -9.81 12.12 16.92
N HIS A 71 -8.53 12.40 17.09
CA HIS A 71 -7.58 12.58 16.01
C HIS A 71 -6.46 11.55 16.14
N VAL A 72 -6.12 10.90 15.03
CA VAL A 72 -4.99 9.98 14.94
C VAL A 72 -3.94 10.60 14.03
N TYR A 73 -2.76 10.84 14.60
CA TYR A 73 -1.56 11.13 13.85
C TYR A 73 -0.80 9.83 13.59
N ALA A 74 -0.37 9.62 12.35
CA ALA A 74 0.48 8.50 11.96
C ALA A 74 1.67 9.02 11.16
N GLU A 75 2.81 8.35 11.28
CA GLU A 75 4.00 8.64 10.47
C GLU A 75 3.71 8.57 8.96
N PRO A 76 4.54 9.16 8.08
CA PRO A 76 4.45 8.92 6.64
C PRO A 76 4.58 7.42 6.29
N PRO A 77 3.97 6.95 5.18
CA PRO A 77 4.01 5.53 4.82
C PRO A 77 5.45 5.04 4.62
N ASN A 78 5.80 3.96 5.32
CA ASN A 78 7.14 3.38 5.35
C ASN A 78 7.10 1.87 5.05
N GLN A 79 8.12 1.33 4.38
CA GLN A 79 8.25 -0.09 4.02
C GLN A 79 8.48 -1.02 5.22
N ASN A 80 9.02 -0.51 6.33
CA ASN A 80 9.41 -1.35 7.48
C ASN A 80 8.19 -1.95 8.21
N ILE A 81 7.88 -3.22 8.03
CA ILE A 81 6.69 -3.87 8.65
C ILE A 81 6.74 -3.99 10.20
N HIS A 82 7.90 -3.78 10.82
CA HIS A 82 8.12 -3.96 12.26
C HIS A 82 8.18 -2.65 13.06
N SER A 83 7.90 -1.52 12.42
CA SER A 83 7.93 -0.19 13.06
C SER A 83 6.64 0.54 12.70
N PHE A 84 6.07 1.21 13.69
CA PHE A 84 4.96 2.12 13.49
C PHE A 84 4.98 3.13 14.64
N GLU A 85 4.90 4.40 14.30
CA GLU A 85 4.79 5.50 15.25
C GLU A 85 3.56 6.33 14.93
N GLY A 86 2.71 6.52 15.94
CA GLY A 86 1.55 7.38 15.86
C GLY A 86 1.15 7.92 17.21
N THR A 87 0.17 8.81 17.21
CA THR A 87 -0.40 9.40 18.43
C THR A 87 -1.90 9.49 18.25
N PHE A 88 -2.64 8.99 19.23
CA PHE A 88 -4.07 9.15 19.35
C PHE A 88 -4.36 10.25 20.37
N THR A 89 -5.08 11.28 19.95
CA THR A 89 -5.53 12.37 20.83
C THR A 89 -7.04 12.37 20.85
N ARG A 90 -7.60 12.16 22.05
CA ARG A 90 -9.04 12.30 22.29
C ARG A 90 -9.38 13.74 22.62
N THR A 91 -10.27 14.36 21.86
CA THR A 91 -10.80 15.68 22.20
C THR A 91 -12.06 15.48 23.03
N GLU A 92 -11.98 15.77 24.34
CA GLU A 92 -13.17 15.76 25.17
C GLU A 92 -14.09 16.93 24.80
N SER A 93 -15.23 16.59 24.20
CA SER A 93 -16.30 17.50 23.82
C SER A 93 -17.14 17.92 25.04
N SER A 94 -16.50 18.36 26.13
CA SER A 94 -17.22 18.91 27.29
C SER A 94 -17.59 20.39 27.16
N LEU A 95 -17.31 21.05 26.01
CA LEU A 95 -17.58 22.48 25.81
C LEU A 95 -18.27 22.90 24.50
N PHE A 96 -18.57 22.00 23.55
CA PHE A 96 -19.16 22.40 22.28
C PHE A 96 -20.65 22.02 22.15
N SER A 97 -21.50 23.00 22.43
CA SER A 97 -22.93 23.00 22.06
C SER A 97 -23.07 22.99 20.53
N ARG A 98 -23.19 21.79 19.96
CA ARG A 98 -23.92 21.34 18.76
C ARG A 98 -24.14 22.25 17.51
N THR A 99 -23.44 23.37 17.31
CA THR A 99 -23.83 24.31 16.22
C THR A 99 -22.73 24.84 15.31
N GLU A 100 -21.45 24.49 15.49
CA GLU A 100 -20.38 25.04 14.61
C GLU A 100 -19.34 24.02 14.14
N CYS A 101 -19.76 22.86 13.63
CA CYS A 101 -18.83 21.89 13.02
C CYS A 101 -18.44 22.22 11.56
N SER A 102 -18.88 23.35 10.98
CA SER A 102 -18.61 23.67 9.56
C SER A 102 -17.44 24.64 9.34
N ALA A 103 -16.86 25.26 10.36
CA ALA A 103 -15.90 26.37 10.18
C ALA A 103 -14.41 25.99 10.35
N PHE A 104 -14.08 24.87 11.00
CA PHE A 104 -12.70 24.60 11.41
C PHE A 104 -11.79 23.99 10.31
N VAL A 105 -12.37 23.57 9.17
CA VAL A 105 -11.63 22.90 8.09
C VAL A 105 -10.71 23.85 7.29
N THR A 106 -10.79 25.17 7.51
CA THR A 106 -10.05 26.14 6.69
C THR A 106 -8.70 26.60 7.27
N SER A 107 -8.36 26.32 8.55
CA SER A 107 -7.16 26.90 9.19
C SER A 107 -5.96 25.96 9.39
N LEU A 108 -5.96 24.73 8.87
CA LEU A 108 -4.87 23.75 9.08
C LEU A 108 -3.81 23.70 7.96
N THR A 109 -3.79 24.65 7.02
CA THR A 109 -2.82 24.66 5.90
C THR A 109 -1.52 25.43 6.16
N ALA A 110 -1.20 25.79 7.40
CA ALA A 110 0.14 26.25 7.74
C ALA A 110 0.50 25.72 9.13
N ALA A 111 1.61 24.97 9.22
CA ALA A 111 2.27 24.78 10.51
C ALA A 111 2.46 26.16 11.16
N PRO A 112 2.14 26.31 12.45
CA PRO A 112 3.25 26.42 13.38
C PRO A 112 2.94 25.84 14.78
N GLN A 113 4.01 25.66 15.54
CA GLN A 113 3.94 25.51 16.99
C GLN A 113 3.14 26.66 17.61
N VAL A 114 2.09 26.34 18.36
CA VAL A 114 1.46 27.29 19.28
C VAL A 114 1.22 26.55 20.60
N SER A 115 2.08 26.86 21.56
CA SER A 115 1.93 26.54 22.98
C SER A 115 0.82 27.40 23.57
N LEU A 116 -0.37 26.81 23.76
CA LEU A 116 -1.44 27.43 24.54
C LEU A 116 -1.27 27.06 26.02
N THR A 117 -0.51 27.88 26.73
CA THR A 117 -0.55 27.92 28.20
C THR A 117 -1.84 28.60 28.65
N GLY A 118 -2.73 27.85 29.29
CA GLY A 118 -3.75 28.41 30.19
C GLY A 118 -5.20 28.07 29.88
N ILE A 119 -5.60 26.82 30.13
CA ILE A 119 -6.91 26.51 30.73
C ILE A 119 -6.66 25.43 31.79
N ASN A 120 -6.79 25.81 33.07
CA ASN A 120 -6.76 24.88 34.19
C ASN A 120 -8.10 24.14 34.26
N SER A 121 -8.21 23.03 33.52
CA SER A 121 -9.12 21.91 33.81
C SER A 121 -8.24 20.67 33.90
N GLY A 122 -8.05 20.16 35.12
CA GLY A 122 -7.07 19.14 35.46
C GLY A 122 -7.41 17.73 34.96
N VAL A 123 -7.45 17.54 33.64
CA VAL A 123 -7.34 16.25 32.97
C VAL A 123 -6.47 16.49 31.73
N PRO A 124 -5.25 15.91 31.64
CA PRO A 124 -4.47 16.01 30.41
C PRO A 124 -5.28 15.39 29.26
N PRO A 125 -5.21 15.93 28.03
CA PRO A 125 -5.71 15.19 26.87
C PRO A 125 -5.15 13.77 26.95
N ALA A 126 -6.01 12.77 26.82
CA ALA A 126 -5.62 11.36 26.87
C ALA A 126 -4.86 11.02 25.59
N ASP A 127 -3.63 11.52 25.50
CA ASP A 127 -2.70 11.29 24.42
C ASP A 127 -2.13 9.89 24.60
N ALA A 128 -2.54 8.96 23.75
CA ALA A 128 -2.01 7.61 23.72
C ALA A 128 -0.98 7.49 22.59
N SER A 129 0.24 7.07 22.91
CA SER A 129 1.21 6.70 21.90
C SER A 129 0.78 5.41 21.22
N LEU A 130 0.80 5.41 19.88
CA LEU A 130 0.49 4.24 19.09
C LEU A 130 1.78 3.60 18.59
N SER A 131 1.95 2.33 18.93
CA SER A 131 3.02 1.45 18.44
C SER A 131 2.48 0.41 17.46
N LEU A 132 3.38 -0.41 16.90
CA LEU A 132 3.08 -1.56 16.05
C LEU A 132 1.99 -2.49 16.63
N ASP A 133 1.91 -2.62 17.95
CA ASP A 133 0.96 -3.51 18.60
C ASP A 133 -0.49 -3.03 18.52
N ASN A 134 -0.69 -1.75 18.17
CA ASN A 134 -2.01 -1.14 17.99
C ASN A 134 -2.49 -1.16 16.54
N THR A 135 -1.75 -1.78 15.63
CA THR A 135 -2.07 -1.78 14.20
C THR A 135 -2.23 -3.18 13.62
N ALA A 136 -3.05 -3.26 12.57
CA ALA A 136 -3.16 -4.43 11.72
C ALA A 136 -2.89 -4.03 10.27
N TRP A 137 -1.92 -4.71 9.65
CA TRP A 137 -1.53 -4.45 8.27
C TRP A 137 -2.52 -5.08 7.29
N SER A 138 -2.66 -4.46 6.14
CA SER A 138 -3.41 -5.02 5.03
C SER A 138 -2.95 -6.44 4.69
N ASN A 139 -3.91 -7.28 4.30
CA ASN A 139 -3.71 -8.69 3.98
C ASN A 139 -3.30 -9.60 5.16
N THR A 140 -3.21 -9.09 6.39
CA THR A 140 -3.16 -9.93 7.59
C THR A 140 -4.54 -10.52 7.89
N VAL A 141 -4.59 -11.64 8.61
CA VAL A 141 -5.84 -12.33 8.95
C VAL A 141 -6.12 -12.19 10.44
N LEU A 142 -7.34 -11.77 10.80
CA LEU A 142 -7.79 -11.73 12.19
C LEU A 142 -8.15 -13.15 12.66
N ALA A 143 -7.54 -13.62 13.74
CA ALA A 143 -7.70 -15.00 14.21
C ALA A 143 -8.77 -15.17 15.29
N THR A 144 -9.10 -14.09 16.01
CA THR A 144 -10.04 -14.12 17.14
C THR A 144 -10.99 -12.94 17.12
N GLY A 145 -12.25 -13.22 17.46
CA GLY A 145 -13.26 -12.19 17.70
C GLY A 145 -13.60 -11.34 16.48
N SER A 146 -14.17 -10.17 16.77
CA SER A 146 -14.37 -9.10 15.80
C SER A 146 -13.65 -7.85 16.30
N CYS A 147 -13.10 -7.04 15.40
CA CYS A 147 -12.45 -5.78 15.76
C CYS A 147 -12.92 -4.62 14.87
N LEU A 148 -12.82 -3.41 15.43
CA LEU A 148 -13.03 -2.16 14.72
C LEU A 148 -11.67 -1.51 14.49
N GLY A 149 -11.39 -1.17 13.24
CA GLY A 149 -10.16 -0.51 12.82
C GLY A 149 -10.43 0.83 12.14
N LEU A 150 -9.62 1.84 12.46
CA LEU A 150 -9.56 3.10 11.72
C LEU A 150 -8.57 2.95 10.57
N VAL A 151 -9.01 3.21 9.35
CA VAL A 151 -8.17 3.10 8.14
C VAL A 151 -7.17 4.26 8.07
N VAL A 152 -5.88 3.94 8.17
CA VAL A 152 -4.77 4.91 8.14
C VAL A 152 -4.13 4.99 6.75
N TYR A 153 -3.71 3.87 6.17
CA TYR A 153 -3.12 3.84 4.81
C TYR A 153 -3.94 2.97 3.86
N THR A 154 -4.02 3.37 2.59
CA THR A 154 -4.82 2.68 1.57
C THR A 154 -4.05 2.49 0.27
N GLY A 155 -4.43 1.46 -0.50
CA GLY A 155 -3.92 1.23 -1.85
C GLY A 155 -2.39 1.12 -1.90
N SER A 156 -1.74 2.04 -2.63
CA SER A 156 -0.29 2.06 -2.82
C SER A 156 0.52 2.42 -1.58
N GLU A 157 -0.12 3.00 -0.57
CA GLU A 157 0.53 3.44 0.68
C GLU A 157 0.55 2.34 1.74
N THR A 158 -0.14 1.21 1.51
CA THR A 158 -0.10 0.12 2.48
C THR A 158 1.25 -0.58 2.47
N ARG A 159 1.68 -1.06 3.64
CA ARG A 159 2.98 -1.73 3.79
C ARG A 159 3.07 -2.99 2.94
N ALA A 160 1.97 -3.73 2.77
CA ALA A 160 1.92 -4.89 1.90
C ALA A 160 2.20 -4.52 0.43
N VAL A 161 1.63 -3.42 -0.07
CA VAL A 161 1.82 -2.98 -1.45
C VAL A 161 3.20 -2.35 -1.64
N MET A 162 3.70 -1.57 -0.67
CA MET A 162 5.05 -1.00 -0.72
C MET A 162 6.16 -2.05 -0.73
N ASN A 163 5.92 -3.23 -0.12
CA ASN A 163 6.82 -4.38 -0.17
C ASN A 163 6.57 -5.30 -1.37
N SER A 164 5.53 -5.03 -2.18
CA SER A 164 5.25 -5.77 -3.39
C SER A 164 5.96 -5.16 -4.61
N SER A 165 6.54 -6.01 -5.45
CA SER A 165 7.08 -5.55 -6.74
C SER A 165 5.95 -5.29 -7.73
N LYS A 166 6.06 -4.22 -8.53
CA LYS A 166 5.10 -3.96 -9.62
C LYS A 166 5.08 -5.12 -10.60
N ALA A 167 3.88 -5.49 -11.05
CA ALA A 167 3.70 -6.54 -12.04
C ALA A 167 4.53 -6.22 -13.30
N ARG A 168 5.45 -7.12 -13.66
CA ARG A 168 6.29 -7.03 -14.86
C ARG A 168 6.11 -8.29 -15.69
N THR A 169 5.98 -8.12 -17.00
CA THR A 169 6.01 -9.24 -17.95
C THR A 169 7.38 -9.92 -17.90
N LYS A 170 7.38 -11.20 -17.51
CA LYS A 170 8.58 -12.02 -17.50
C LYS A 170 8.80 -12.57 -18.91
N LEU A 171 9.95 -12.24 -19.51
CA LEU A 171 10.43 -12.86 -20.75
C LEU A 171 11.48 -13.91 -20.41
N GLY A 172 11.46 -15.04 -21.11
CA GLY A 172 12.43 -16.10 -20.93
C GLY A 172 13.83 -15.67 -21.34
N ARG A 173 14.85 -16.34 -20.79
CA ARG A 173 16.24 -16.18 -21.27
C ARG A 173 16.35 -16.61 -22.73
N VAL A 174 15.67 -17.70 -23.09
CA VAL A 174 15.60 -18.20 -24.47
C VAL A 174 15.00 -17.14 -25.41
N ASP A 175 13.95 -16.42 -25.01
CA ASP A 175 13.37 -15.35 -25.84
C ASP A 175 14.39 -14.23 -26.13
N ARG A 176 15.23 -13.90 -25.13
CA ARG A 176 16.32 -12.93 -25.30
C ARG A 176 17.38 -13.45 -26.26
N ASP A 177 17.71 -14.73 -26.18
CA ASP A 177 18.72 -15.36 -27.03
C ASP A 177 18.21 -15.50 -28.47
N VAL A 178 16.96 -15.90 -28.67
CA VAL A 178 16.29 -15.89 -29.98
C VAL A 178 16.28 -14.48 -30.58
N ASN A 179 15.99 -13.45 -29.78
CA ASN A 179 16.07 -12.07 -30.23
C ASN A 179 17.51 -11.66 -30.61
N ASN A 180 18.53 -12.15 -29.90
CA ASN A 180 19.92 -11.89 -30.25
C ASN A 180 20.32 -12.60 -31.56
N ILE A 181 19.90 -13.84 -31.77
CA ILE A 181 20.13 -14.59 -33.01
C ILE A 181 19.41 -13.89 -34.18
N ASN A 182 18.16 -13.47 -34.01
CA ASN A 182 17.41 -12.75 -35.05
C ASN A 182 18.06 -11.42 -35.43
N LYS A 183 18.61 -10.67 -34.47
CA LYS A 183 19.39 -9.46 -34.75
C LYS A 183 20.64 -9.77 -35.57
N LEU A 184 21.40 -10.80 -35.19
CA LEU A 184 22.59 -11.21 -35.94
C LEU A 184 22.23 -11.61 -37.38
N LEU A 185 21.18 -12.40 -37.54
CA LEU A 185 20.70 -12.88 -38.83
C LEU A 185 20.26 -11.73 -39.74
N PHE A 186 19.62 -10.70 -39.19
CA PHE A 186 19.26 -9.48 -39.91
C PHE A 186 20.50 -8.77 -40.49
N PHE A 187 21.57 -8.60 -39.69
CA PHE A 187 22.80 -8.00 -40.18
C PHE A 187 23.48 -8.84 -41.28
N VAL A 188 23.44 -10.17 -41.16
CA VAL A 188 23.98 -11.08 -42.18
C VAL A 188 23.19 -10.95 -43.50
N VAL A 189 21.87 -10.86 -43.46
CA VAL A 189 21.02 -10.68 -44.66
C VAL A 189 21.32 -9.35 -45.37
N VAL A 190 21.46 -8.26 -44.62
CA VAL A 190 21.83 -6.94 -45.18
C VAL A 190 23.21 -7.01 -45.84
N LEU A 191 24.20 -7.63 -45.19
CA LEU A 191 25.54 -7.79 -45.72
C LEU A 191 25.53 -8.61 -47.02
N LEU A 192 24.83 -9.73 -47.05
CA LEU A 192 24.77 -10.61 -48.21
C LEU A 192 24.06 -9.93 -49.40
N ALA A 193 23.00 -9.16 -49.16
CA ALA A 193 22.36 -8.33 -50.18
C ALA A 193 23.32 -7.26 -50.75
N LEU A 194 24.15 -6.64 -49.90
CA LEU A 194 25.18 -5.68 -50.33
C LEU A 194 26.31 -6.33 -51.14
N VAL A 195 26.76 -7.52 -50.76
CA VAL A 195 27.76 -8.29 -51.53
C VAL A 195 27.24 -8.64 -52.92
N MET A 196 25.98 -9.08 -53.02
CA MET A 196 25.38 -9.46 -54.30
C MET A 196 25.18 -8.27 -55.25
N ILE A 197 24.87 -7.07 -54.73
CA ILE A 197 24.82 -5.87 -55.58
C ILE A 197 26.23 -5.43 -56.02
N ALA A 198 27.23 -5.56 -55.16
CA ALA A 198 28.62 -5.24 -55.50
C ALA A 198 29.15 -6.16 -56.63
N LEU A 199 28.86 -7.46 -56.56
CA LEU A 199 29.23 -8.43 -57.60
C LEU A 199 28.47 -8.22 -58.91
N LYS A 200 27.20 -7.80 -58.86
CA LYS A 200 26.40 -7.46 -60.05
C LYS A 200 26.87 -6.17 -60.75
N GLY A 201 27.60 -5.32 -60.02
CA GLY A 201 28.04 -4.01 -60.49
C GLY A 201 26.99 -2.91 -60.29
N PHE A 202 27.47 -1.70 -59.99
CA PHE A 202 26.66 -0.53 -59.64
C PHE A 202 26.11 0.24 -60.86
N MET A 203 25.85 -0.44 -61.96
CA MET A 203 25.36 0.20 -63.20
C MET A 203 23.82 0.21 -63.24
N GLY A 204 23.22 1.39 -63.48
CA GLY A 204 21.77 1.58 -63.56
C GLY A 204 21.06 1.71 -62.20
N SER A 205 19.77 1.34 -62.13
CA SER A 205 18.94 1.43 -60.91
C SER A 205 19.29 0.36 -59.86
N TRP A 206 20.50 0.40 -59.31
CA TRP A 206 21.05 -0.55 -58.34
C TRP A 206 20.15 -0.79 -57.12
N PHE A 207 19.43 0.23 -56.65
CA PHE A 207 18.53 0.16 -55.50
C PHE A 207 17.35 -0.82 -55.71
N LYS A 208 16.81 -0.92 -56.94
CA LYS A 208 15.74 -1.89 -57.25
C LYS A 208 16.23 -3.33 -57.12
N TYR A 209 17.49 -3.56 -57.49
CA TYR A 209 18.13 -4.87 -57.36
C TYR A 209 18.48 -5.19 -55.91
N TYR A 210 18.93 -4.20 -55.14
CA TYR A 210 19.19 -4.36 -53.70
C TYR A 210 17.95 -4.86 -52.93
N TRP A 211 16.79 -4.22 -53.09
CA TRP A 211 15.57 -4.68 -52.44
C TRP A 211 15.12 -6.05 -52.91
N ARG A 212 15.30 -6.37 -54.19
CA ARG A 212 15.00 -7.70 -54.73
C ARG A 212 15.87 -8.78 -54.10
N PHE A 213 17.16 -8.53 -53.89
CA PHE A 213 18.05 -9.46 -53.21
C PHE A 213 17.77 -9.54 -51.72
N PHE A 214 17.48 -8.42 -51.05
CA PHE A 214 17.09 -8.42 -49.64
C PHE A 214 15.83 -9.26 -49.40
N LEU A 215 14.79 -9.09 -50.22
CA LEU A 215 13.57 -9.91 -50.17
C LEU A 215 13.85 -11.37 -50.49
N LEU A 216 14.74 -11.65 -51.45
CA LEU A 216 15.15 -13.01 -51.78
C LEU A 216 15.88 -13.68 -50.61
N PHE A 217 16.63 -12.96 -49.77
CA PHE A 217 17.32 -13.55 -48.62
C PHE A 217 16.55 -13.44 -47.30
N SER A 218 15.42 -12.71 -47.28
CA SER A 218 14.58 -12.57 -46.10
C SER A 218 13.96 -13.88 -45.60
N TYR A 219 13.87 -14.92 -46.45
CA TYR A 219 13.40 -16.25 -46.01
C TYR A 219 14.37 -16.93 -45.03
N ILE A 220 15.61 -16.46 -44.94
CA ILE A 220 16.63 -16.99 -44.01
C ILE A 220 16.23 -16.71 -42.56
N ILE A 221 15.53 -15.60 -42.29
CA ILE A 221 15.00 -15.28 -40.97
C ILE A 221 13.72 -16.09 -40.77
N PRO A 222 13.68 -17.06 -39.83
CA PRO A 222 12.46 -17.80 -39.57
C PRO A 222 11.42 -16.80 -39.03
N LEU A 223 10.33 -16.64 -39.79
CA LEU A 223 9.17 -15.82 -39.42
C LEU A 223 8.13 -16.62 -38.60
N ALA A 224 8.51 -17.80 -38.10
CA ALA A 224 7.67 -18.68 -37.28
C ALA A 224 8.18 -18.74 -35.85
#